data_AF-H5TUQ4-F1
#
_entry.id   AF-H5TUQ4-F1
#
_cell.length_a   1.000
_cell.length_b   1.000
_cell.length_c   1.000
_cell.angle_alpha   90.00
_cell.angle_beta   90.00
_cell.angle_gamma   90.00
#
_symmetry.space_group_name_H-M   'P 1'
#
loop_
_entity.id
_entity.type
_entity.pdbx_description
1 polymer ?
#
loop_
_entity_poly.entity_id
_entity_poly.type
_entity_poly.pdbx_seq_one_letter_code
_entity_poly.pdbx_strand_id
1 'polypeptide(L)'
;MVPEPWYSALLNAGFTGPHGDPSLRQLALAVDIHPSTVSRIIHGTNTRGARPEYLGRIAKALRTDPAKVAEWAKSEWREGPGPYTPPAGTEILALRQRETVDRVIRAFIEVNQRARTRRALDSKTVVELAKATRRSRREIADILEEIEGAEIHEMQ
;
A
#
# COMPACT_ATOMS: atom_id res chain seq x y z
N MET A 1 5.34 15.17 -14.21
CA MET A 1 4.17 15.77 -14.87
C MET A 1 2.98 14.87 -14.59
N VAL A 2 1.80 15.41 -14.29
CA VAL A 2 0.61 14.58 -14.05
C VAL A 2 0.06 14.13 -15.42
N PRO A 3 -0.08 12.81 -15.67
CA PRO A 3 -0.61 12.32 -16.94
C PRO A 3 -2.13 12.48 -17.02
N GLU A 4 -2.68 12.50 -18.23
CA GLU A 4 -4.12 12.30 -18.41
C GLU A 4 -4.49 10.84 -18.12
N PRO A 5 -5.70 10.55 -17.59
CA PRO A 5 -6.82 11.47 -17.30
C PRO A 5 -6.76 12.18 -15.93
N TRP A 6 -5.69 11.96 -15.15
CA TRP A 6 -5.55 12.53 -13.80
C TRP A 6 -5.46 14.04 -13.78
N TYR A 7 -4.82 14.62 -14.79
CA TYR A 7 -4.66 16.07 -14.92
C TYR A 7 -6.04 16.75 -14.96
N SER A 8 -6.90 16.36 -15.89
CA SER A 8 -8.26 16.89 -16.01
C SER A 8 -9.13 16.60 -14.76
N ALA A 9 -9.01 15.41 -14.18
CA ALA A 9 -9.77 15.05 -12.97
C ALA A 9 -9.42 15.92 -11.75
N LEU A 10 -8.13 16.24 -11.56
CA LEU A 10 -7.67 17.10 -10.46
C LEU A 10 -8.16 18.54 -10.61
N LEU A 11 -8.15 19.08 -11.83
CA LEU A 11 -8.69 20.42 -12.11
C LEU A 11 -10.19 20.48 -11.81
N ASN A 12 -10.96 19.52 -12.34
CA ASN A 12 -12.40 19.46 -12.14
C ASN A 12 -12.81 19.28 -10.67
N ALA A 13 -11.98 18.60 -9.89
CA ALA A 13 -12.19 18.42 -8.46
C ALA A 13 -11.67 19.60 -7.60
N GLY A 14 -11.00 20.59 -8.21
CA GLY A 14 -10.50 21.77 -7.53
C GLY A 14 -9.18 21.57 -6.76
N PHE A 15 -8.43 20.50 -7.06
CA PHE A 15 -7.11 20.25 -6.48
C PHE A 15 -6.02 20.97 -7.28
N THR A 16 -5.90 22.27 -7.09
CA THR A 16 -5.01 23.16 -7.84
C THR A 16 -4.01 23.92 -6.96
N GLY A 17 -2.79 24.07 -7.43
CA GLY A 17 -1.76 24.89 -6.80
C GLY A 17 -1.99 26.39 -6.99
N PRO A 18 -1.07 27.24 -6.47
CA PRO A 18 -1.17 28.70 -6.53
C PRO A 18 -1.25 29.27 -7.95
N HIS A 19 -0.76 28.53 -8.95
CA HIS A 19 -0.72 28.93 -10.36
C HIS A 19 -1.81 28.27 -11.21
N GLY A 20 -2.78 27.59 -10.60
CA GLY A 20 -3.85 26.88 -11.30
C GLY A 20 -3.51 25.47 -11.77
N ASP A 21 -2.25 25.05 -11.67
CA ASP A 21 -1.82 23.69 -12.04
C ASP A 21 -2.33 22.61 -11.06
N PRO A 22 -2.57 21.37 -11.50
CA PRO A 22 -2.94 20.27 -10.61
C PRO A 22 -1.96 20.04 -9.46
N SER A 23 -2.49 19.94 -8.23
CA SER A 23 -1.70 19.79 -7.00
C SER A 23 -1.90 18.43 -6.34
N LEU A 24 -0.91 17.54 -6.50
CA LEU A 24 -0.90 16.25 -5.81
C LEU A 24 -0.82 16.39 -4.30
N ARG A 25 -0.21 17.47 -3.81
CA ARG A 25 -0.09 17.75 -2.38
C ARG A 25 -1.46 18.07 -1.78
N GLN A 26 -2.29 18.84 -2.48
CA GLN A 26 -3.65 19.12 -2.00
C GLN A 26 -4.53 17.88 -2.02
N LEU A 27 -4.46 17.07 -3.09
CA LEU A 27 -5.16 15.79 -3.12
C LEU A 27 -4.74 14.92 -1.93
N ALA A 28 -3.43 14.75 -1.72
CA ALA A 28 -2.84 13.97 -0.63
C ALA A 28 -3.34 14.39 0.76
N LEU A 29 -3.44 15.70 1.01
CA LEU A 29 -4.00 16.24 2.25
C LEU A 29 -5.50 15.93 2.37
N ALA A 30 -6.27 16.07 1.29
CA ALA A 30 -7.71 15.83 1.31
C ALA A 30 -8.09 14.35 1.54
N VAL A 31 -7.25 13.41 1.11
CA VAL A 31 -7.50 11.96 1.25
C VAL A 31 -6.75 11.31 2.43
N ASP A 32 -5.96 12.10 3.17
CA ASP A 32 -5.09 11.65 4.25
C ASP A 32 -4.14 10.51 3.81
N ILE A 33 -3.45 10.72 2.69
CA ILE A 33 -2.48 9.77 2.12
C ILE A 33 -1.18 10.52 1.86
N HIS A 34 -0.04 9.90 2.19
CA HIS A 34 1.26 10.52 1.94
C HIS A 34 1.46 10.87 0.45
N PRO A 35 1.98 12.07 0.09
CA PRO A 35 2.10 12.51 -1.31
C PRO A 35 2.86 11.55 -2.22
N SER A 36 3.89 10.86 -1.69
CA SER A 36 4.63 9.84 -2.46
C SER A 36 3.76 8.65 -2.86
N THR A 37 2.78 8.29 -2.04
CA THR A 37 1.84 7.20 -2.32
C THR A 37 0.87 7.62 -3.41
N VAL A 38 0.32 8.84 -3.33
CA VAL A 38 -0.52 9.41 -4.39
C VAL A 38 0.24 9.47 -5.72
N SER A 39 1.49 9.94 -5.71
CA SER A 39 2.35 9.97 -6.89
C SER A 39 2.56 8.57 -7.50
N ARG A 40 2.87 7.56 -6.67
CA ARG A 40 3.01 6.16 -7.12
C ARG A 40 1.73 5.58 -7.72
N ILE A 41 0.57 5.94 -7.18
CA ILE A 41 -0.74 5.52 -7.71
C ILE A 41 -0.97 6.14 -9.09
N ILE A 42 -0.79 7.46 -9.21
CA ILE A 42 -1.01 8.20 -10.47
C ILE A 42 -0.08 7.72 -11.59
N HIS A 43 1.16 7.40 -11.25
CA HIS A 43 2.16 6.97 -12.23
C HIS A 43 2.17 5.45 -12.45
N GLY A 44 1.31 4.70 -11.74
CA GLY A 44 1.24 3.24 -11.84
C GLY A 44 2.52 2.52 -11.41
N THR A 45 3.36 3.15 -10.58
CA THR A 45 4.67 2.61 -10.15
C THR A 45 4.57 1.82 -8.84
N ASN A 46 3.36 1.48 -8.41
CA ASN A 46 3.14 0.66 -7.24
C ASN A 46 3.16 -0.83 -7.61
N THR A 47 4.30 -1.50 -7.36
CA THR A 47 4.55 -2.90 -7.69
C THR A 47 3.54 -3.90 -7.12
N ARG A 48 2.81 -3.55 -6.05
CA ARG A 48 1.79 -4.42 -5.42
C ARG A 48 0.36 -4.01 -5.74
N GLY A 49 0.15 -3.05 -6.63
CA GLY A 49 -1.14 -2.43 -6.87
C GLY A 49 -1.55 -1.46 -5.75
N ALA A 50 -2.40 -0.51 -6.10
CA ALA A 50 -2.97 0.42 -5.12
C ALA A 50 -3.97 -0.29 -4.21
N ARG A 51 -3.96 0.03 -2.91
CA ARG A 51 -4.94 -0.54 -1.97
C ARG A 51 -6.35 -0.04 -2.36
N PRO A 52 -7.38 -0.91 -2.36
CA PRO A 52 -8.75 -0.51 -2.68
C PRO A 52 -9.24 0.65 -1.82
N GLU A 53 -8.88 0.67 -0.53
CA GLU A 53 -9.20 1.77 0.38
C GLU A 53 -8.68 3.14 -0.13
N TYR A 54 -7.44 3.18 -0.62
CA TYR A 54 -6.85 4.42 -1.13
C TYR A 54 -7.47 4.85 -2.45
N LEU A 55 -7.72 3.89 -3.34
CA LEU A 55 -8.43 4.15 -4.59
C LEU A 55 -9.85 4.68 -4.33
N GLY A 56 -10.57 4.15 -3.35
CA GLY A 56 -11.89 4.64 -2.95
C GLY A 56 -11.88 6.05 -2.37
N ARG A 57 -10.90 6.37 -1.51
CA ARG A 57 -10.73 7.75 -0.97
C ARG A 57 -10.40 8.74 -2.09
N ILE A 58 -9.50 8.38 -3.01
CA ILE A 58 -9.14 9.21 -4.16
C ILE A 58 -10.34 9.41 -5.08
N ALA A 59 -11.08 8.35 -5.39
CA ALA A 59 -12.28 8.41 -6.20
C ALA A 59 -13.36 9.32 -5.60
N LYS A 60 -13.60 9.21 -4.29
CA LYS A 60 -14.49 10.11 -3.55
C LYS A 60 -14.03 11.58 -3.65
N ALA A 61 -12.74 11.84 -3.49
CA ALA A 61 -12.19 13.19 -3.59
C ALA A 61 -12.31 13.74 -5.02
N LEU A 62 -12.06 12.92 -6.03
CA LEU A 62 -12.17 13.27 -7.44
C LEU A 62 -13.61 13.21 -7.99
N ARG A 63 -14.60 12.91 -7.15
CA ARG A 63 -16.01 12.75 -7.53
C ARG A 63 -16.19 11.83 -8.74
N THR A 64 -15.42 10.74 -8.76
CA THR A 64 -15.35 9.77 -9.87
C THR A 64 -15.57 8.36 -9.32
N ASP A 65 -15.92 7.43 -10.21
CA ASP A 65 -16.05 6.01 -9.90
C ASP A 65 -14.69 5.38 -9.50
N PRO A 66 -14.59 4.67 -8.35
CA PRO A 66 -13.40 3.92 -7.96
C PRO A 66 -12.86 2.96 -9.02
N ALA A 67 -13.73 2.35 -9.83
CA ALA A 67 -13.30 1.46 -10.92
C ALA A 67 -12.49 2.21 -11.98
N LYS A 68 -12.90 3.43 -12.33
CA LYS A 68 -12.17 4.30 -13.27
C LYS A 68 -10.82 4.73 -12.71
N VAL A 69 -10.80 5.11 -11.42
CA VAL A 69 -9.53 5.49 -10.75
C VAL A 69 -8.55 4.32 -10.69
N ALA A 70 -9.04 3.10 -10.49
CA ALA A 70 -8.22 1.90 -10.52
C ALA A 70 -7.65 1.61 -11.91
N GLU A 71 -8.47 1.76 -12.95
CA GLU A 71 -8.05 1.67 -14.36
C GLU A 71 -6.91 2.66 -14.66
N TRP A 72 -7.05 3.92 -14.25
CA TRP A 72 -6.02 4.95 -14.43
C TRP A 72 -4.73 4.64 -13.65
N ALA A 73 -4.88 3.98 -12.50
CA ALA A 73 -3.77 3.53 -11.67
C ALA A 73 -3.14 2.20 -12.14
N LYS A 74 -3.58 1.66 -13.29
CA LYS A 74 -3.19 0.32 -13.80
C LYS A 74 -3.30 -0.76 -12.73
N SER A 75 -4.32 -0.64 -11.87
CA SER A 75 -4.58 -1.54 -10.75
C SER A 75 -5.96 -2.16 -10.93
N GLU A 76 -6.13 -3.42 -10.54
CA GLU A 76 -7.46 -4.02 -10.49
C GLU A 76 -8.26 -3.42 -9.32
N TRP A 77 -9.46 -2.91 -9.60
CA TRP A 77 -10.43 -2.63 -8.54
C TRP A 77 -11.04 -3.94 -8.08
N ARG A 78 -10.54 -4.48 -6.99
CA ARG A 78 -11.26 -5.45 -6.18
C ARG A 78 -11.67 -4.72 -4.93
N GLU A 79 -12.97 -4.62 -4.66
CA GLU A 79 -13.42 -4.22 -3.34
C GLU A 79 -12.68 -5.15 -2.37
N GLY A 80 -11.88 -4.56 -1.47
CA GLY A 80 -11.10 -5.38 -0.54
C GLY A 80 -12.04 -6.37 0.16
N PRO A 81 -11.58 -7.52 0.66
CA PRO A 81 -12.46 -8.55 1.23
C PRO A 81 -13.27 -8.09 2.46
N GLY A 82 -13.21 -6.80 2.83
CA GLY A 82 -13.88 -6.21 3.96
C GLY A 82 -13.33 -6.77 5.26
N PRO A 83 -14.00 -6.45 6.38
CA PRO A 83 -13.86 -7.23 7.60
C PRO A 83 -14.17 -8.71 7.31
N TYR A 84 -13.35 -9.61 7.87
CA TYR A 84 -13.66 -11.04 7.80
C TYR A 84 -15.04 -11.28 8.41
N THR A 85 -15.94 -11.81 7.60
CA THR A 85 -17.27 -12.23 8.04
C THR A 85 -17.25 -13.75 8.16
N PRO A 86 -17.55 -14.33 9.33
CA PRO A 86 -17.66 -15.78 9.47
C PRO A 86 -18.66 -16.36 8.48
N PRO A 87 -18.41 -17.54 7.88
CA PRO A 87 -19.35 -18.16 6.97
C PRO A 87 -20.66 -18.56 7.69
N ALA A 88 -21.75 -18.65 6.93
CA ALA A 88 -23.02 -19.19 7.43
C ALA A 88 -22.83 -20.62 7.99
N GLY A 89 -23.58 -20.99 9.04
CA GLY A 89 -23.43 -22.28 9.73
C GLY A 89 -22.46 -22.24 10.91
N THR A 90 -21.71 -21.15 11.10
CA THR A 90 -20.82 -20.97 12.26
C THR A 90 -21.58 -20.85 13.59
N GLU A 91 -22.87 -20.56 13.54
CA GLU A 91 -23.77 -20.56 14.69
C GLU A 91 -23.84 -21.92 15.40
N ILE A 92 -23.66 -23.03 14.65
CA ILE A 92 -23.72 -24.41 15.14
C ILE A 92 -22.45 -24.79 15.92
N LEU A 93 -21.34 -24.05 15.72
CA LEU A 93 -20.08 -24.37 16.37
C LEU A 93 -20.18 -24.23 17.90
N ALA A 94 -19.78 -25.29 18.60
CA ALA A 94 -19.60 -25.27 20.04
C ALA A 94 -18.52 -24.26 20.45
N LEU A 95 -18.60 -23.77 21.69
CA LEU A 95 -17.68 -22.77 22.22
C LEU A 95 -16.20 -23.13 22.00
N ARG A 96 -15.79 -24.37 22.31
CA ARG A 96 -14.41 -24.85 22.10
C ARG A 96 -13.98 -24.83 20.63
N GLN A 97 -14.89 -25.09 19.70
CA GLN A 97 -14.59 -25.08 18.27
C GLN A 97 -14.36 -23.64 17.80
N ARG A 98 -15.19 -22.69 18.26
CA ARG A 98 -15.01 -21.26 18.00
C ARG A 98 -13.68 -20.74 18.54
N GLU A 99 -13.34 -21.07 19.79
CA GLU A 99 -12.06 -20.69 20.39
C GLU A 99 -10.85 -21.22 19.60
N THR A 100 -10.98 -22.41 19.03
CA THR A 100 -9.92 -23.00 18.20
C THR A 100 -9.75 -22.22 16.89
N VAL A 101 -10.85 -21.90 16.21
CA VAL A 101 -10.84 -21.07 14.99
C VAL A 101 -10.24 -19.69 15.28
N ASP A 102 -10.67 -19.05 16.37
CA ASP A 102 -10.15 -17.75 16.79
C ASP A 102 -8.65 -17.80 17.06
N ARG A 103 -8.15 -18.87 17.68
CA ARG A 103 -6.72 -19.05 17.94
C ARG A 103 -5.92 -19.15 16.63
N VAL A 104 -6.42 -19.89 15.65
CA VAL A 104 -5.78 -20.00 14.32
C VAL A 104 -5.77 -18.65 13.61
N ILE A 105 -6.89 -17.93 13.61
CA ILE A 105 -6.98 -16.59 13.02
C ILE A 105 -5.99 -15.64 13.69
N ARG A 106 -5.91 -15.63 15.04
CA ARG A 106 -4.94 -14.82 15.79
C ARG A 106 -3.50 -15.14 15.43
N ALA A 107 -3.16 -16.42 15.27
CA ALA A 107 -1.82 -16.83 14.85
C ALA A 107 -1.46 -16.25 13.46
N PHE A 108 -2.38 -16.29 12.50
CA PHE A 108 -2.16 -15.68 11.19
C PHE A 108 -2.04 -14.15 11.25
N ILE A 109 -2.83 -13.49 12.09
CA ILE A 109 -2.72 -12.04 12.31
C ILE A 109 -1.33 -11.70 12.83
N GLU A 110 -0.84 -12.44 13.83
CA GLU A 110 0.46 -12.21 14.45
C GLU A 110 1.62 -12.37 13.45
N VAL A 111 1.63 -13.48 12.70
CA VAL A 111 2.65 -13.72 11.66
C VAL A 111 2.66 -12.58 10.62
N ASN A 112 1.49 -12.16 10.16
CA ASN A 112 1.37 -11.07 9.19
C ASN A 112 1.81 -9.71 9.76
N GLN A 113 1.53 -9.43 11.03
CA GLN A 113 2.00 -8.22 11.71
C GLN A 113 3.51 -8.22 11.87
N ARG A 114 4.12 -9.33 12.32
CA ARG A 114 5.58 -9.47 12.45
C ARG A 114 6.29 -9.28 11.11
N ALA A 115 5.77 -9.89 10.03
CA ALA A 115 6.32 -9.71 8.69
C ALA A 115 6.26 -8.26 8.20
N ARG A 116 5.19 -7.52 8.55
CA ARG A 116 5.10 -6.08 8.25
C ARG A 116 6.10 -5.26 9.05
N THR A 117 6.25 -5.54 10.35
CA THR A 117 7.19 -4.84 11.22
C THR A 117 8.63 -5.08 10.78
N ARG A 118 9.02 -6.33 10.45
CA ARG A 118 10.35 -6.66 9.93
C ARG A 118 10.67 -5.85 8.67
N ARG A 119 9.77 -5.85 7.67
CA ARG A 119 9.95 -5.04 6.45
C ARG A 119 10.07 -3.54 6.72
N ALA A 120 9.35 -3.02 7.72
CA ALA A 120 9.46 -1.62 8.10
C ALA A 120 10.81 -1.31 8.76
N LEU A 121 11.33 -2.22 9.58
CA LEU A 121 12.67 -2.16 10.16
C LEU A 121 13.72 -2.22 9.07
N ASP A 122 13.66 -3.19 8.16
CA ASP A 122 14.60 -3.33 7.04
C ASP A 122 14.64 -2.05 6.20
N SER A 123 13.47 -1.48 5.91
CA SER A 123 13.38 -0.20 5.18
C SER A 123 14.02 0.96 5.95
N LYS A 124 13.89 1.01 7.28
CA LYS A 124 14.53 2.03 8.12
C LYS A 124 16.05 1.83 8.14
N THR A 125 16.50 0.59 8.31
CA THR A 125 17.92 0.22 8.33
C THR A 125 18.60 0.59 7.01
N VAL A 126 17.96 0.30 5.86
CA VAL A 126 18.44 0.72 4.53
C VAL A 126 18.60 2.24 4.45
N VAL A 127 17.64 3.00 5.00
CA VAL A 127 17.70 4.47 5.01
C VAL A 127 18.85 4.99 5.88
N GLU A 128 19.06 4.41 7.06
CA GLU A 128 20.13 4.84 7.97
C GLU A 128 21.52 4.46 7.44
N LEU A 129 21.68 3.26 6.91
CA LEU A 129 22.92 2.81 6.26
C LEU A 129 23.26 3.65 5.04
N ALA A 130 22.27 3.98 4.20
CA ALA A 130 22.47 4.87 3.05
C ALA A 130 22.99 6.26 3.47
N LYS A 131 22.44 6.81 4.57
CA LYS A 131 22.92 8.08 5.13
C LYS A 131 24.35 7.97 5.68
N ALA A 132 24.65 6.92 6.45
CA ALA A 132 25.95 6.72 7.08
C ALA A 132 27.07 6.49 6.05
N THR A 133 26.76 5.74 4.98
CA THR A 133 27.74 5.36 3.94
C THR A 133 27.79 6.33 2.75
N ARG A 134 26.92 7.35 2.73
CA ARG A 134 26.70 8.25 1.58
C ARG A 134 26.40 7.52 0.28
N ARG A 135 25.83 6.32 0.36
CA ARG A 135 25.38 5.53 -0.79
C ARG A 135 23.89 5.74 -1.03
N SER A 136 23.44 5.42 -2.24
CA SER A 136 22.01 5.39 -2.53
C SER A 136 21.34 4.24 -1.78
N ARG A 137 20.04 4.40 -1.50
CA ARG A 137 19.24 3.35 -0.85
C ARG A 137 19.17 2.07 -1.68
N ARG A 138 19.29 2.19 -3.00
CA ARG A 138 19.27 1.07 -3.93
C ARG A 138 20.54 0.24 -3.77
N GLU A 139 21.70 0.87 -3.79
CA GLU A 139 22.99 0.17 -3.58
C GLU A 139 23.04 -0.56 -2.24
N ILE A 140 22.49 0.03 -1.17
CA ILE A 140 22.44 -0.63 0.14
C ILE A 140 21.45 -1.81 0.15
N ALA A 141 20.31 -1.68 -0.52
CA ALA A 141 19.35 -2.77 -0.63
C ALA A 141 19.93 -3.95 -1.42
N ASP A 142 20.59 -3.67 -2.55
CA ASP A 142 21.22 -4.66 -3.40
C ASP A 142 22.32 -5.43 -2.63
N ILE A 143 23.16 -4.74 -1.84
CA ILE A 143 24.19 -5.36 -0.99
C ILE A 143 23.58 -6.24 0.11
N LEU A 144 22.51 -5.80 0.76
CA LEU A 144 21.86 -6.60 1.80
C LEU A 144 21.17 -7.84 1.23
N GLU A 145 20.62 -7.74 0.02
CA GLU A 145 20.01 -8.88 -0.69
C GLU A 145 21.07 -9.91 -1.12
N GLU A 146 22.26 -9.47 -1.56
CA GLU A 146 23.40 -10.37 -1.83
C GLU A 146 23.87 -11.10 -0.56
N ILE A 147 23.90 -10.43 0.59
CA ILE A 147 24.31 -11.03 1.87
C ILE A 147 23.27 -12.04 2.38
N GLU A 148 21.97 -11.68 2.41
CA GLU A 148 20.91 -12.61 2.82
C GLU A 148 20.82 -13.83 1.87
N GLY A 149 21.05 -13.63 0.56
CA GLY A 149 21.10 -14.72 -0.42
C GLY A 149 22.27 -15.68 -0.21
N ALA A 150 23.43 -15.18 0.24
CA ALA A 150 24.60 -15.99 0.54
C ALA A 150 24.44 -16.85 1.80
N GLU A 151 23.84 -16.30 2.87
CA GLU A 151 23.58 -17.06 4.12
C GLU A 151 22.62 -18.23 3.91
N ILE A 152 21.65 -18.10 3.00
CA ILE A 152 20.69 -19.19 2.69
C ILE A 152 21.37 -20.35 1.94
N HIS A 153 22.43 -20.07 1.18
CA HIS A 153 23.15 -21.08 0.41
C HIS A 153 24.17 -21.88 1.25
N GLU A 154 24.66 -21.33 2.36
CA GLU A 154 25.56 -22.04 3.30
C GLU A 154 24.82 -22.94 4.30
N MET A 155 23.49 -22.83 4.39
CA MET A 155 22.66 -23.63 5.31
C MET A 155 22.00 -24.87 4.67
N GLN A 156 22.32 -25.18 3.41
CA GLN A 156 21.90 -26.41 2.71
C GLN A 156 23.06 -27.40 2.58
#